data_AF-A0A3D0P0Q2-F1
#
_entry.id   AF-A0A3D0P0Q2-F1
#
_cell.length_a   1.000
_cell.length_b   1.000
_cell.length_c   1.000
_cell.angle_alpha   90.00
_cell.angle_beta   90.00
_cell.angle_gamma   90.00
#
_symmetry.space_group_name_H-M   'P 1'
#
loop_
_entity.id
_entity.type
_entity.pdbx_description
1 polymer ?
#
loop_
_entity_poly.entity_id
_entity_poly.type
_entity_poly.pdbx_seq_one_letter_code
_entity_poly.pdbx_strand_id
1 'polypeptide(L)'
;MRNIITALGIALLLSGVNYSQNIDQSPGSPKTKIEAFQARTGVVIIQGFSEVGSVRGLYVTSVTVKAKEFLDAASGRKEFGITVEVKDNSGRIERENTSWVDYDEIESLLKGLDYIAKVDRSVTQLANFQADFRTKGDLGLSVFSSRDENLLAVKSGRIGAATAYFKFEDISNVRGLLASAKEQIDKIRGTAGK
;
A
#
# COMPACT_ATOMS: atom_id res chain seq x y z
N MET A 1 -58.92 -61.48 5.92
CA MET A 1 -59.74 -60.58 6.75
C MET A 1 -58.85 -59.48 7.30
N ARG A 2 -59.15 -58.20 6.98
CA ARG A 2 -58.83 -56.93 7.69
C ARG A 2 -57.35 -56.63 8.05
N ASN A 3 -56.78 -55.44 7.95
CA ASN A 3 -57.04 -54.12 7.37
C ASN A 3 -55.71 -53.34 7.57
N ILE A 4 -55.30 -52.55 6.56
CA ILE A 4 -54.81 -51.15 6.63
C ILE A 4 -53.82 -50.78 7.76
N ILE A 5 -52.62 -50.28 7.40
CA ILE A 5 -52.14 -48.92 7.68
C ILE A 5 -50.86 -48.66 6.85
N THR A 6 -50.99 -47.65 5.99
CA THR A 6 -50.00 -46.96 5.17
C THR A 6 -48.97 -46.20 6.01
N ALA A 7 -47.70 -46.21 5.59
CA ALA A 7 -46.75 -45.14 5.93
C ALA A 7 -45.92 -44.80 4.68
N LEU A 8 -46.38 -43.77 3.97
CA LEU A 8 -45.74 -43.18 2.81
C LEU A 8 -44.67 -42.19 3.32
N GLY A 9 -43.40 -42.60 3.33
CA GLY A 9 -42.28 -41.73 3.65
C GLY A 9 -41.87 -40.90 2.43
N ILE A 10 -42.43 -39.70 2.30
CA ILE A 10 -42.00 -38.72 1.28
C ILE A 10 -40.67 -38.11 1.76
N ALA A 11 -39.57 -38.50 1.10
CA ALA A 11 -38.28 -37.86 1.25
C ALA A 11 -38.30 -36.51 0.51
N LEU A 12 -38.63 -35.43 1.23
CA LEU A 12 -38.48 -34.07 0.73
C LEU A 12 -36.98 -33.73 0.71
N LEU A 13 -36.39 -33.76 -0.48
CA LEU A 13 -35.07 -33.18 -0.75
C LEU A 13 -35.16 -31.67 -0.52
N LEU A 14 -34.70 -31.21 0.65
CA LEU A 14 -34.46 -29.81 0.96
C LEU A 14 -33.32 -29.31 0.06
N SER A 15 -33.67 -28.80 -1.11
CA SER A 15 -32.79 -27.94 -1.91
C SER A 15 -32.52 -26.66 -1.11
N GLY A 16 -31.42 -26.65 -0.37
CA GLY A 16 -30.91 -25.44 0.25
C GLY A 16 -30.66 -24.40 -0.83
N VAL A 17 -31.38 -23.29 -0.78
CA VAL A 17 -31.11 -22.12 -1.60
C VAL A 17 -29.77 -21.57 -1.12
N ASN A 18 -28.70 -21.88 -1.85
CA ASN A 18 -27.42 -21.21 -1.66
C ASN A 18 -27.61 -19.77 -2.12
N TYR A 19 -27.78 -18.84 -1.17
CA TYR A 19 -27.65 -17.42 -1.45
C TYR A 19 -26.19 -17.16 -1.83
N SER A 20 -25.92 -17.11 -3.13
CA SER A 20 -24.67 -16.57 -3.63
C SER A 20 -24.61 -15.11 -3.17
N GLN A 21 -23.72 -14.80 -2.22
CA GLN A 21 -23.43 -13.42 -1.91
C GLN A 21 -22.77 -12.81 -3.15
N ASN A 22 -23.52 -11.96 -3.86
CA ASN A 22 -22.94 -11.06 -4.84
C ASN A 22 -22.05 -10.11 -4.04
N ILE A 23 -20.78 -10.49 -3.91
CA ILE A 23 -19.72 -9.58 -3.47
C ILE A 23 -19.74 -8.48 -4.52
N ASP A 24 -20.13 -7.27 -4.13
CA ASP A 24 -20.04 -6.12 -5.01
C ASP A 24 -18.54 -5.88 -5.29
N GLN A 25 -18.10 -6.36 -6.46
CA GLN A 25 -16.74 -6.23 -6.96
C GLN A 25 -16.56 -4.90 -7.70
N SER A 26 -17.39 -3.88 -7.43
CA SER A 26 -17.15 -2.54 -7.98
C SER A 26 -15.71 -2.12 -7.63
N PRO A 27 -14.89 -1.73 -8.62
CA PRO A 27 -13.59 -1.14 -8.36
C PRO A 27 -13.77 -0.01 -7.36
N GLY A 28 -12.96 0.00 -6.30
CA GLY A 28 -12.99 1.07 -5.31
C GLY A 28 -12.72 2.42 -5.99
N SER A 29 -13.32 3.49 -5.46
CA SER A 29 -13.01 4.85 -5.93
C SER A 29 -11.50 5.14 -5.78
N PRO A 30 -10.87 5.82 -6.75
CA PRO A 30 -9.47 6.23 -6.62
C PRO A 30 -9.21 6.99 -5.33
N LYS A 31 -8.10 6.68 -4.63
CA LYS A 31 -7.74 7.31 -3.35
C LYS A 31 -6.75 8.46 -3.54
N THR A 32 -5.96 8.38 -4.60
CA THR A 32 -4.92 9.35 -4.97
C THR A 32 -5.28 10.06 -6.28
N LYS A 33 -4.70 11.24 -6.51
CA LYS A 33 -4.83 11.96 -7.78
C LYS A 33 -4.22 11.16 -8.92
N ILE A 34 -3.11 10.45 -8.68
CA ILE A 34 -2.49 9.58 -9.67
C ILE A 34 -3.43 8.45 -10.10
N GLU A 35 -4.04 7.75 -9.15
CA GLU A 35 -5.02 6.69 -9.46
C GLU A 35 -6.21 7.28 -10.22
N ALA A 36 -6.72 8.44 -9.80
CA ALA A 36 -7.82 9.13 -10.47
C ALA A 36 -7.44 9.54 -11.90
N PHE A 37 -6.18 9.95 -12.10
CA PHE A 37 -5.65 10.32 -13.40
C PHE A 37 -5.57 9.11 -14.33
N GLN A 38 -5.07 7.98 -13.85
CA GLN A 38 -4.93 6.71 -14.58
C GLN A 38 -6.27 6.06 -14.91
N ALA A 39 -7.28 6.23 -14.04
CA ALA A 39 -8.61 5.66 -14.25
C ALA A 39 -9.40 6.30 -15.40
N ARG A 40 -8.89 7.37 -16.03
CA ARG A 40 -9.59 8.09 -17.11
C ARG A 40 -9.54 7.30 -18.41
N THR A 41 -10.71 7.10 -19.01
CA THR A 41 -10.89 6.37 -20.28
C THR A 41 -11.00 7.32 -21.47
N GLY A 42 -10.67 6.83 -22.68
CA GLY A 42 -10.80 7.62 -23.92
C GLY A 42 -9.78 8.75 -24.05
N VAL A 43 -8.69 8.67 -23.28
CA VAL A 43 -7.70 9.72 -23.07
C VAL A 43 -6.32 9.08 -23.17
N VAL A 44 -5.36 9.74 -23.82
CA VAL A 44 -3.98 9.23 -23.92
C VAL A 44 -3.18 9.76 -22.73
N ILE A 45 -2.72 8.84 -21.88
CA ILE A 45 -1.90 9.15 -20.71
C ILE A 45 -0.47 8.69 -20.99
N ILE A 46 0.46 9.64 -21.01
CA ILE A 46 1.90 9.37 -21.11
C ILE A 46 2.46 9.28 -19.70
N GLN A 47 3.17 8.20 -19.40
CA GLN A 47 3.81 7.98 -18.10
C GLN A 47 5.34 8.05 -18.23
N GLY A 48 5.94 9.03 -17.57
CA GLY A 48 7.38 9.06 -17.28
C GLY A 48 7.67 8.39 -15.95
N PHE A 49 8.74 7.60 -15.87
CA PHE A 49 9.16 7.02 -14.60
C PHE A 49 10.67 6.76 -14.54
N SER A 50 11.21 6.85 -13.33
CA SER A 50 12.59 6.47 -13.01
C SER A 50 12.59 5.68 -11.71
N GLU A 51 13.36 4.59 -11.66
CA GLU A 51 13.68 3.95 -10.39
C GLU A 51 14.68 4.84 -9.65
N VAL A 52 14.32 5.19 -8.41
CA VAL A 52 15.16 6.02 -7.54
C VAL A 52 16.14 5.12 -6.79
N GLY A 53 15.66 3.94 -6.38
CA GLY A 53 16.48 2.89 -5.78
C GLY A 53 15.66 1.89 -5.01
N SER A 54 16.35 0.96 -4.36
CA SER A 54 15.79 -0.09 -3.53
C SER A 54 16.59 -0.26 -2.23
N VAL A 55 15.90 -0.52 -1.12
CA VAL A 55 16.51 -0.89 0.16
C VAL A 55 16.05 -2.30 0.52
N ARG A 56 17.01 -3.18 0.82
CA ARG A 56 16.73 -4.51 1.35
C ARG A 56 16.49 -4.41 2.86
N GLY A 57 15.43 -5.07 3.31
CA GLY A 57 15.08 -5.20 4.70
C GLY A 57 15.48 -6.56 5.28
N LEU A 58 15.01 -6.80 6.50
CA LEU A 58 15.05 -8.08 7.18
C LEU A 58 14.17 -9.11 6.45
N TYR A 59 14.39 -10.38 6.74
CA TYR A 59 13.55 -11.51 6.28
C TYR A 59 13.35 -11.58 4.76
N VAL A 60 14.36 -11.20 3.96
CA VAL A 60 14.27 -11.22 2.48
C VAL A 60 13.13 -10.33 1.98
N THR A 61 12.93 -9.19 2.65
CA THR A 61 11.98 -8.17 2.21
C THR A 61 12.71 -6.99 1.55
N SER A 62 12.00 -6.19 0.75
CA SER A 62 12.58 -4.98 0.15
C SER A 62 11.55 -3.91 -0.13
N VAL A 63 12.01 -2.66 -0.21
CA VAL A 63 11.24 -1.51 -0.65
C VAL A 63 11.94 -0.90 -1.87
N THR A 64 11.21 -0.73 -2.97
CA THR A 64 11.68 -0.05 -4.17
C THR A 64 10.85 1.19 -4.41
N VAL A 65 11.52 2.32 -4.65
CA VAL A 65 10.86 3.62 -4.88
C VAL A 65 11.09 4.07 -6.32
N LYS A 66 10.02 4.48 -7.00
CA LYS A 66 10.08 5.06 -8.35
C LYS A 66 9.43 6.43 -8.35
N ALA A 67 10.06 7.41 -9.00
CA ALA A 67 9.46 8.70 -9.28
C ALA A 67 8.58 8.59 -10.54
N LYS A 68 7.45 9.29 -10.56
CA LYS A 68 6.44 9.21 -11.63
C LYS A 68 5.98 10.60 -12.09
N GLU A 69 5.84 10.75 -13.40
CA GLU A 69 5.14 11.84 -14.09
C GLU A 69 4.03 11.24 -14.95
N PHE A 70 2.87 11.87 -14.95
CA PHE A 70 1.74 11.54 -15.81
C PHE A 70 1.34 12.77 -16.62
N LEU A 71 1.18 12.62 -17.92
CA LEU A 71 0.78 13.69 -18.83
C LEU A 71 -0.46 13.26 -19.61
N ASP A 72 -1.48 14.09 -19.61
CA ASP A 72 -2.61 14.00 -20.52
C ASP A 72 -2.19 14.59 -21.86
N ALA A 73 -2.10 13.77 -22.91
CA ALA A 73 -1.61 14.22 -24.19
C ALA A 73 -2.54 15.24 -24.87
N ALA A 74 -3.85 15.23 -24.56
CA ALA A 74 -4.81 16.15 -25.15
C ALA A 74 -4.85 17.48 -24.41
N SER A 75 -4.83 17.45 -23.08
CA SER A 75 -4.99 18.66 -22.26
C SER A 75 -3.68 19.28 -21.78
N GLY A 76 -2.55 18.59 -21.94
CA GLY A 76 -1.26 19.00 -21.36
C GLY A 76 -1.20 18.92 -19.83
N ARG A 77 -2.25 18.40 -19.17
CA ARG A 77 -2.31 18.35 -17.70
C ARG A 77 -1.31 17.33 -17.19
N LYS A 78 -0.55 17.71 -16.15
CA LYS A 78 0.44 16.84 -15.53
C LYS A 78 0.10 16.53 -14.08
N GLU A 79 0.34 15.29 -13.68
CA GLU A 79 0.34 14.85 -12.28
C GLU A 79 1.66 14.18 -11.93
N PHE A 80 2.03 14.25 -10.66
CA PHE A 80 3.33 13.74 -10.18
C PHE A 80 3.16 12.99 -8.88
N GLY A 81 4.09 12.08 -8.62
CA GLY A 81 4.19 11.39 -7.32
C GLY A 81 5.17 10.25 -7.38
N ILE A 82 5.07 9.34 -6.42
CA ILE A 82 5.94 8.17 -6.32
C ILE A 82 5.13 6.88 -6.23
N THR A 83 5.75 5.79 -6.64
CA THR A 83 5.31 4.43 -6.27
C THR A 83 6.28 3.85 -5.27
N VAL A 84 5.74 3.19 -4.25
CA VAL A 84 6.49 2.42 -3.26
C VAL A 84 6.08 0.96 -3.40
N GLU A 85 6.94 0.18 -4.02
CA GLU A 85 6.78 -1.26 -4.21
C GLU A 85 7.41 -1.98 -3.03
N VAL A 86 6.64 -2.84 -2.36
CA VAL A 86 7.08 -3.63 -1.21
C VAL A 86 7.04 -5.09 -1.62
N LYS A 87 8.15 -5.79 -1.41
CA LYS A 87 8.26 -7.25 -1.59
C LYS A 87 8.52 -7.92 -0.26
N ASP A 88 7.77 -8.98 0.00
CA ASP A 88 7.89 -9.84 1.14
C ASP A 88 8.04 -11.29 0.67
N ASN A 89 9.30 -11.75 0.64
CA ASN A 89 9.66 -13.11 0.24
C ASN A 89 10.05 -13.95 1.48
N SER A 90 9.57 -13.57 2.66
CA SER A 90 9.89 -14.26 3.93
C SER A 90 9.16 -15.60 4.11
N GLY A 91 8.04 -15.78 3.40
CA GLY A 91 7.14 -16.92 3.57
C GLY A 91 7.16 -17.92 2.41
N ARG A 92 6.27 -18.92 2.48
CA ARG A 92 6.05 -19.91 1.40
C ARG A 92 5.44 -19.30 0.14
N ILE A 93 4.84 -18.12 0.26
CA ILE A 93 4.19 -17.38 -0.82
C ILE A 93 4.82 -16.01 -0.85
N GLU A 94 5.43 -15.66 -1.97
CA GLU A 94 5.95 -14.32 -2.23
C GLU A 94 4.79 -13.33 -2.31
N ARG A 95 4.91 -12.21 -1.62
CA ARG A 95 3.92 -11.12 -1.66
C ARG A 95 4.57 -9.86 -2.20
N GLU A 96 3.90 -9.22 -3.13
CA GLU A 96 4.32 -7.94 -3.67
C GLU A 96 3.10 -7.02 -3.77
N ASN A 97 3.30 -5.75 -3.39
CA ASN A 97 2.26 -4.74 -3.51
C ASN A 97 2.86 -3.36 -3.75
N THR A 98 2.18 -2.51 -4.51
CA THR A 98 2.62 -1.15 -4.84
C THR A 98 1.61 -0.12 -4.36
N SER A 99 2.08 0.80 -3.52
CA SER A 99 1.30 1.96 -3.08
C SER A 99 1.66 3.20 -3.88
N TRP A 100 0.66 4.03 -4.12
CA TRP A 100 0.79 5.32 -4.80
C TRP A 100 0.81 6.45 -3.78
N VAL A 101 1.67 7.44 -3.97
CA VAL A 101 1.74 8.62 -3.11
C VAL A 101 1.76 9.85 -4.00
N ASP A 102 0.74 10.70 -3.86
CA ASP A 102 0.67 11.96 -4.59
C ASP A 102 1.81 12.89 -4.17
N TYR A 103 2.28 13.72 -5.10
CA TYR A 103 3.40 14.63 -4.83
C TYR A 103 3.20 15.52 -3.59
N ASP A 104 1.98 16.02 -3.36
CA ASP A 104 1.66 16.85 -2.20
C ASP A 104 1.64 16.08 -0.87
N GLU A 105 1.57 14.75 -0.90
CA GLU A 105 1.66 13.91 0.30
C GLU A 105 3.11 13.58 0.70
N ILE A 106 4.08 13.65 -0.23
CA ILE A 106 5.46 13.19 0.02
C ILE A 106 6.12 13.94 1.19
N GLU A 107 5.89 15.25 1.32
CA GLU A 107 6.44 16.03 2.44
C GLU A 107 5.86 15.57 3.79
N SER A 108 4.56 15.28 3.84
CA SER A 108 3.91 14.76 5.04
C SER A 108 4.39 13.34 5.38
N LEU A 109 4.67 12.51 4.37
CA LEU A 109 5.25 11.18 4.52
C LEU A 109 6.65 11.24 5.14
N LEU A 110 7.52 12.13 4.64
CA LEU A 110 8.87 12.32 5.18
C LEU A 110 8.82 12.80 6.64
N LYS A 111 7.98 13.79 6.95
CA LYS A 111 7.79 14.29 8.32
C LYS A 111 7.19 13.22 9.24
N GLY A 112 6.27 12.42 8.73
CA GLY A 112 5.68 11.29 9.44
C GLY A 112 6.73 10.27 9.83
N LEU A 113 7.60 9.88 8.88
CA LEU A 113 8.72 8.98 9.14
C LEU A 113 9.70 9.57 10.16
N ASP A 114 10.05 10.86 10.03
CA ASP A 114 10.93 11.56 10.96
C ASP A 114 10.36 11.63 12.38
N TYR A 115 9.04 11.72 12.51
CA TYR A 115 8.35 11.72 13.80
C TYR A 115 8.35 10.32 14.42
N ILE A 116 7.89 9.30 13.69
CA ILE A 116 7.81 7.93 14.23
C ILE A 116 9.19 7.34 14.53
N ALA A 117 10.22 7.75 13.79
CA ALA A 117 11.62 7.35 14.04
C ALA A 117 12.24 7.98 15.31
N LYS A 118 11.50 8.85 16.02
CA LYS A 118 11.90 9.38 17.33
C LYS A 118 11.08 8.81 18.48
N VAL A 119 10.05 8.01 18.17
CA VAL A 119 9.20 7.39 19.18
C VAL A 119 9.98 6.26 19.85
N ASP A 120 10.07 6.33 21.17
CA ASP A 120 10.69 5.30 22.01
C ASP A 120 9.71 4.82 23.09
N ARG A 121 10.18 3.96 24.01
CA ARG A 121 9.32 3.39 25.07
C ARG A 121 8.81 4.42 26.08
N SER A 122 9.39 5.62 26.16
CA SER A 122 8.97 6.65 27.12
C SER A 122 7.66 7.33 26.74
N VAL A 123 7.17 7.16 25.51
CA VAL A 123 5.92 7.79 25.05
C VAL A 123 4.67 7.23 25.71
N THR A 124 4.76 6.06 26.36
CA THR A 124 3.65 5.40 27.03
C THR A 124 4.14 4.62 28.25
N GLN A 125 3.27 4.44 29.25
CA GLN A 125 3.55 3.61 30.42
C GLN A 125 3.35 2.11 30.17
N LEU A 126 2.84 1.73 28.99
CA LEU A 126 2.59 0.35 28.61
C LEU A 126 3.86 -0.34 28.11
N ALA A 127 3.92 -1.67 28.24
CA ALA A 127 5.11 -2.45 27.91
C ALA A 127 5.49 -2.42 26.43
N ASN A 128 4.51 -2.22 25.53
CA ASN A 128 4.70 -2.19 24.09
C ASN A 128 4.10 -0.92 23.49
N PHE A 129 4.69 -0.44 22.40
CA PHE A 129 4.18 0.70 21.65
C PHE A 129 4.23 0.44 20.15
N GLN A 130 3.40 1.18 19.43
CA GLN A 130 3.38 1.25 17.98
C GLN A 130 2.99 2.67 17.56
N ALA A 131 3.73 3.24 16.61
CA ALA A 131 3.43 4.54 16.00
C ALA A 131 3.27 4.36 14.50
N ASP A 132 2.10 4.70 13.98
CA ASP A 132 1.72 4.52 12.59
C ASP A 132 1.63 5.86 11.84
N PHE A 133 2.09 5.87 10.60
CA PHE A 133 1.77 6.88 9.60
C PHE A 133 1.19 6.19 8.35
N ARG A 134 0.15 6.76 7.73
CA ARG A 134 -0.48 6.21 6.53
C ARG A 134 -0.76 7.28 5.47
N THR A 135 -0.54 6.95 4.20
CA THR A 135 -0.94 7.79 3.05
C THR A 135 -2.31 7.38 2.53
N LYS A 136 -2.87 8.17 1.60
CA LYS A 136 -4.14 7.83 0.93
C LYS A 136 -4.04 6.55 0.09
N GLY A 137 -2.93 6.34 -0.62
CA GLY A 137 -2.69 5.16 -1.45
C GLY A 137 -2.24 3.90 -0.70
N ASP A 138 -2.68 3.76 0.56
CA ASP A 138 -2.45 2.60 1.42
C ASP A 138 -0.97 2.26 1.71
N LEU A 139 -0.05 3.23 1.60
CA LEU A 139 1.29 3.07 2.15
C LEU A 139 1.22 3.28 3.66
N GLY A 140 1.75 2.35 4.43
CA GLY A 140 1.85 2.43 5.89
C GLY A 140 3.30 2.35 6.35
N LEU A 141 3.68 3.23 7.28
CA LEU A 141 4.92 3.18 8.02
C LEU A 141 4.59 2.94 9.49
N SER A 142 5.25 2.00 10.13
CA SER A 142 5.00 1.68 11.53
C SER A 142 6.30 1.42 12.27
N VAL A 143 6.58 2.20 13.31
CA VAL A 143 7.64 1.88 14.27
C VAL A 143 7.00 1.21 15.46
N PHE A 144 7.49 0.03 15.82
CA PHE A 144 6.93 -0.76 16.92
C PHE A 144 8.02 -1.42 17.75
N SER A 145 7.74 -1.60 19.03
CA SER A 145 8.59 -2.38 19.93
C SER A 145 8.41 -3.88 19.66
N SER A 146 9.50 -4.56 19.31
CA SER A 146 9.57 -6.01 19.14
C SER A 146 10.60 -6.58 20.11
N ARG A 147 10.14 -7.28 21.15
CA ARG A 147 11.00 -7.78 22.25
C ARG A 147 11.83 -6.67 22.88
N ASP A 148 13.10 -6.55 22.53
CA ASP A 148 14.07 -5.59 23.08
C ASP A 148 14.51 -4.53 22.07
N GLU A 149 14.02 -4.60 20.83
CA GLU A 149 14.42 -3.72 19.73
C GLU A 149 13.21 -3.02 19.09
N ASN A 150 13.46 -1.86 18.48
CA ASN A 150 12.47 -1.16 17.68
C ASN A 150 12.69 -1.50 16.22
N LEU A 151 11.60 -1.82 15.50
CA LEU A 151 11.64 -2.11 14.07
C LEU A 151 10.76 -1.14 13.31
N LEU A 152 11.10 -0.90 12.05
CA LEU A 152 10.24 -0.23 11.08
C LEU A 152 9.56 -1.29 10.20
N ALA A 153 8.24 -1.25 10.11
CA ALA A 153 7.48 -1.93 9.07
C ALA A 153 7.05 -0.92 7.99
N VAL A 154 7.36 -1.22 6.73
CA VAL A 154 6.83 -0.53 5.55
C VAL A 154 5.83 -1.46 4.88
N LYS A 155 4.55 -1.10 4.94
CA LYS A 155 3.44 -1.91 4.42
C LYS A 155 2.83 -1.25 3.20
N SER A 156 2.54 -2.04 2.18
CA SER A 156 1.84 -1.61 0.97
C SER A 156 0.56 -2.43 0.79
N GLY A 157 -0.56 -1.73 0.59
CA GLY A 157 -1.87 -2.31 0.31
C GLY A 157 -2.67 -2.79 1.53
N ARG A 158 -3.97 -3.07 1.30
CA ARG A 158 -4.89 -3.66 2.29
C ARG A 158 -5.18 -5.14 2.02
N ILE A 159 -5.58 -5.46 0.79
CA ILE A 159 -5.81 -6.82 0.30
C ILE A 159 -4.54 -7.29 -0.40
N GLY A 160 -4.06 -8.50 -0.08
CA GLY A 160 -2.78 -8.98 -0.62
C GLY A 160 -1.60 -8.09 -0.22
N ALA A 161 -1.65 -7.51 0.98
CA ALA A 161 -0.64 -6.57 1.43
C ALA A 161 0.73 -7.23 1.57
N ALA A 162 1.78 -6.49 1.21
CA ALA A 162 3.17 -6.86 1.45
C ALA A 162 3.75 -5.98 2.55
N THR A 163 4.66 -6.52 3.37
CA THR A 163 5.32 -5.77 4.44
C THR A 163 6.81 -6.05 4.43
N ALA A 164 7.61 -4.99 4.36
CA ALA A 164 9.04 -5.06 4.55
C ALA A 164 9.41 -4.56 5.94
N TYR A 165 10.38 -5.24 6.56
CA TYR A 165 10.83 -4.94 7.91
C TYR A 165 12.26 -4.42 7.87
N PHE A 166 12.56 -3.39 8.63
CA PHE A 166 13.88 -2.78 8.71
C PHE A 166 14.29 -2.63 10.15
N LYS A 167 15.59 -2.78 10.41
CA LYS A 167 16.14 -2.35 11.70
C LYS A 167 16.01 -0.84 11.82
N PHE A 168 15.99 -0.37 13.06
CA PHE A 168 15.89 1.05 13.34
C PHE A 168 17.01 1.89 12.70
N GLU A 169 18.22 1.35 12.63
CA GLU A 169 19.38 1.99 11.98
C GLU A 169 19.19 2.22 10.46
N ASP A 170 18.42 1.36 9.81
CA ASP A 170 18.17 1.40 8.36
C ASP A 170 17.01 2.34 7.97
N ILE A 171 16.32 2.95 8.94
CA ILE A 171 15.23 3.90 8.67
C ILE A 171 15.72 5.07 7.79
N SER A 172 16.96 5.52 8.02
CA SER A 172 17.59 6.59 7.26
C SER A 172 17.71 6.26 5.77
N ASN A 173 17.93 4.99 5.41
CA ASN A 173 18.02 4.52 4.03
C ASN A 173 16.64 4.63 3.32
N VAL A 174 15.58 4.18 3.99
CA VAL A 174 14.20 4.29 3.46
C VAL A 174 13.81 5.76 3.29
N ARG A 175 14.08 6.59 4.30
CA ARG A 175 13.85 8.04 4.24
C ARG A 175 14.63 8.69 3.09
N GLY A 176 15.89 8.30 2.92
CA GLY A 176 16.77 8.77 1.85
C GLY A 176 16.17 8.55 0.47
N LEU A 177 15.68 7.34 0.17
CA LEU A 177 15.02 7.05 -1.10
C LEU A 177 13.78 7.92 -1.34
N LEU A 178 12.92 8.08 -0.33
CA LEU A 178 11.72 8.92 -0.45
C LEU A 178 12.08 10.38 -0.72
N ALA A 179 13.11 10.90 -0.04
CA ALA A 179 13.59 12.26 -0.23
C ALA A 179 14.22 12.47 -1.62
N SER A 180 15.06 11.54 -2.07
CA SER A 180 15.65 11.58 -3.41
C SER A 180 14.59 11.49 -4.50
N ALA A 181 13.52 10.71 -4.30
CA ALA A 181 12.40 10.64 -5.23
C ALA A 181 11.68 11.99 -5.33
N LYS A 182 11.45 12.66 -4.19
CA LYS A 182 10.88 14.01 -4.16
C LYS A 182 11.76 15.00 -4.92
N GLU A 183 13.08 14.97 -4.68
CA GLU A 183 14.03 15.87 -5.32
C GLU A 183 14.07 15.67 -6.85
N GLN A 184 14.02 14.43 -7.33
CA GLN A 184 13.90 14.14 -8.77
C GLN A 184 12.63 14.77 -9.37
N ILE A 185 11.49 14.65 -8.67
CA ILE A 185 10.23 15.25 -9.11
C ILE A 185 10.32 16.78 -9.08
N ASP A 186 10.92 17.36 -8.05
CA ASP A 186 11.09 18.82 -7.92
C ASP A 186 11.87 19.39 -9.12
N LYS A 187 12.92 18.69 -9.56
CA LYS A 187 13.73 19.09 -10.73
C LYS A 187 12.90 19.14 -12.02
N ILE A 188 12.11 18.10 -12.30
CA ILE A 188 11.30 18.02 -13.52
C ILE A 188 10.09 18.96 -13.48
N ARG A 189 9.48 19.19 -12.31
CA ARG A 189 8.42 20.18 -12.14
C ARG A 189 8.93 21.59 -12.35
N GLY A 190 10.14 21.89 -11.87
CA GLY A 190 10.81 23.18 -12.09
C GLY A 190 11.23 23.45 -13.53
N THR A 191 11.40 22.40 -14.36
CA THR A 191 11.71 22.55 -15.80
C THR A 191 10.46 22.70 -16.67
N ALA A 192 9.29 22.27 -16.20
CA ALA A 192 8.03 22.39 -16.94
C ALA A 192 7.42 23.81 -16.96
N GLY A 193 8.04 24.77 -16.26
CA GLY A 193 7.64 26.19 -16.19
C GLY A 193 8.55 27.15 -16.94
N LYS A 194 9.45 26.65 -17.79
CA LYS A 194 10.27 27.43 -18.73
C LYS A 194 9.93 27.01 -20.16
#